data_AF-A0A2E0BPK4-F1
#
_entry.id   AF-A0A2E0BPK4-F1
#
_cell.length_a   1.000
_cell.length_b   1.000
_cell.length_c   1.000
_cell.angle_alpha   90.00
_cell.angle_beta   90.00
_cell.angle_gamma   90.00
#
_symmetry.space_group_name_H-M   'P 1'
#
loop_
_entity.id
_entity.type
_entity.pdbx_description
1 polymer ?
#
loop_
_entity_poly.entity_id
_entity_poly.type
_entity_poly.pdbx_seq_one_letter_code
_entity_poly.pdbx_strand_id
1 'polypeptide(L)'
;MARNKPIPRSQRPGVKAYNRGAETSRSSPNAKDTVKNISVGIMDMDSAIMYYFNEVIQPTVTENKETVKVPCLYASPERWVSIQKQGFLRDKKRQAIVPLIVFKRTGIEKNENIPVDKLDANNPNHFYTFEQKYSQQQRYDRFSVQQGLFHNKELHNVVIPDYVTLSYEFTIWTSYIEQMNRIVEKINYSDGAYWGEPGKMRFRTTIENFADATEMDTERLIKTTFSVQMYGYIIPESFNKYITTKKYLTPKQIILKDDVDVQLASLIKPEAGVQSITVSQANKVSSAKTTLTNALTLTGGTGVTMTGVTNFTGENAALGTISIGQDVGTTSNVVFNDVSASSAIHVGDTSFTISQRADGTAQVDKDWHVKGDIFAENYIVSSSVMHYTQSFANGDNVFGDTITDNQRFTGSVDITGSLTLNGSSITAGGSEVSTFDTYIRKSFVKKANSISSDTASFSAVTASAPSGLTATSENDFVFFINGQYMEHDALSVFQKNGSTFELHIDTSSIGYSLESDDEIIAQGKFNS
;
A
#
# COMPACT_ATOMS: atom_id res chain seq x y z
N MET A 1 -27.91 42.92 43.42
CA MET A 1 -27.82 42.96 41.94
C MET A 1 -28.81 41.94 41.39
N ALA A 2 -29.90 42.38 40.74
CA ALA A 2 -30.93 41.48 40.22
C ALA A 2 -30.44 40.80 38.94
N ARG A 3 -30.62 39.47 38.84
CA ARG A 3 -30.31 38.67 37.63
C ARG A 3 -31.18 39.14 36.47
N ASN A 4 -30.56 39.65 35.41
CA ASN A 4 -31.23 39.90 34.13
C ASN A 4 -31.85 38.58 33.63
N LYS A 5 -33.15 38.62 33.30
CA LYS A 5 -33.88 37.48 32.73
C LYS A 5 -33.25 37.07 31.39
N PRO A 6 -33.18 35.76 31.09
CA PRO A 6 -32.61 35.29 29.83
C PRO A 6 -33.43 35.80 28.64
N ILE A 7 -32.72 36.17 27.58
CA ILE A 7 -33.28 36.76 26.36
C ILE A 7 -34.33 35.81 25.75
N PRO A 8 -35.55 36.29 25.40
CA PRO A 8 -36.60 35.51 24.75
C PRO A 8 -36.09 34.81 23.49
N ARG A 9 -36.56 33.58 23.23
CA ARG A 9 -36.10 32.74 22.10
C ARG A 9 -36.17 33.45 20.74
N SER A 10 -37.15 34.35 20.55
CA SER A 10 -37.34 35.16 19.33
C SER A 10 -36.31 36.30 19.14
N GLN A 11 -35.63 36.70 20.21
CA GLN A 11 -34.60 37.76 20.22
C GLN A 11 -33.18 37.18 20.37
N ARG A 12 -33.02 35.85 20.44
CA ARG A 12 -31.71 35.21 20.42
C ARG A 12 -31.09 35.38 19.02
N PRO A 13 -29.82 35.83 18.91
CA PRO A 13 -29.10 35.85 17.63
C PRO A 13 -29.09 34.41 17.08
N GLY A 14 -29.77 34.18 15.96
CA GLY A 14 -29.87 32.86 15.31
C GLY A 14 -31.28 32.28 15.12
N VAL A 15 -32.34 32.88 15.70
CA VAL A 15 -33.72 32.33 15.61
C VAL A 15 -34.62 33.04 14.58
N LYS A 16 -34.28 34.24 14.11
CA LYS A 16 -34.86 34.72 12.84
C LYS A 16 -34.25 33.86 11.74
N ALA A 17 -35.06 33.02 11.12
CA ALA A 17 -34.67 32.26 9.94
C ALA A 17 -34.06 33.24 8.94
N TYR A 18 -32.75 33.16 8.76
CA TYR A 18 -32.01 33.89 7.74
C TYR A 18 -32.63 33.48 6.40
N ASN A 19 -33.45 34.37 5.83
CA ASN A 19 -34.13 34.12 4.57
C ASN A 19 -33.15 34.39 3.44
N ARG A 20 -32.36 33.37 3.08
CA ARG A 20 -31.30 33.45 2.05
C ARG A 20 -31.81 33.92 0.68
N GLY A 21 -33.11 33.89 0.42
CA GLY A 21 -33.70 34.32 -0.84
C GLY A 21 -33.66 35.84 -1.11
N ALA A 22 -33.36 36.66 -0.10
CA ALA A 22 -33.25 38.12 -0.23
C ALA A 22 -31.80 38.65 -0.08
N GLU A 23 -30.83 37.78 0.21
CA GLU A 23 -29.44 38.19 0.36
C GLU A 23 -28.78 38.31 -1.02
N THR A 24 -28.60 39.55 -1.49
CA THR A 24 -27.79 39.89 -2.68
C THR A 24 -26.29 39.95 -2.35
N SER A 25 -25.92 39.92 -1.07
CA SER A 25 -24.53 39.90 -0.63
C SER A 25 -24.00 38.47 -0.60
N ARG A 26 -22.79 38.27 -1.14
CA ARG A 26 -22.06 36.99 -1.06
C ARG A 26 -21.46 36.70 0.33
N SER A 27 -21.64 37.61 1.27
CA SER A 27 -21.15 37.46 2.64
C SER A 27 -22.01 36.46 3.41
N SER A 28 -21.40 35.34 3.79
CA SER A 28 -21.96 34.39 4.74
C SER A 28 -21.58 34.80 6.17
N PRO A 29 -22.35 34.41 7.21
CA PRO A 29 -21.98 34.64 8.61
C PRO A 29 -20.53 34.22 8.97
N ASN A 30 -19.96 33.24 8.24
CA ASN A 30 -18.59 32.75 8.44
C ASN A 30 -17.55 33.27 7.43
N ALA A 31 -17.96 34.04 6.41
CA ALA A 31 -17.05 34.57 5.39
C ALA A 31 -17.56 35.92 4.85
N LYS A 32 -16.89 37.00 5.23
CA LYS A 32 -17.13 38.33 4.66
C LYS A 32 -16.44 38.42 3.30
N ASP A 33 -17.20 38.32 2.22
CA ASP A 33 -16.71 38.65 0.89
C ASP A 33 -16.72 40.18 0.74
N THR A 34 -15.53 40.79 0.75
CA THR A 34 -15.36 42.25 0.59
C THR A 34 -15.23 42.66 -0.88
N VAL A 35 -15.27 41.70 -1.82
CA VAL A 35 -15.12 42.00 -3.24
C VAL A 35 -16.44 42.52 -3.79
N LYS A 36 -16.42 43.77 -4.29
CA LYS A 36 -17.58 44.38 -4.93
C LYS A 36 -17.92 43.67 -6.24
N ASN A 37 -19.21 43.57 -6.54
CA ASN A 37 -19.65 43.10 -7.85
C ASN A 37 -19.18 44.06 -8.94
N ILE A 38 -18.91 43.52 -10.12
CA ILE A 38 -18.51 44.34 -11.25
C ILE A 38 -19.77 44.92 -11.86
N SER A 39 -19.84 46.25 -11.84
CA SER A 39 -20.88 47.03 -12.49
C SER A 39 -20.24 48.17 -13.24
N VAL A 40 -20.85 48.52 -14.37
CA VAL A 40 -20.50 49.69 -15.16
C VAL A 40 -21.78 50.45 -15.45
N GLY A 41 -21.89 51.62 -14.83
CA GLY A 41 -22.96 52.56 -15.08
C GLY A 41 -22.57 53.61 -16.10
N ILE A 42 -23.57 54.36 -16.54
CA ILE A 42 -23.38 55.51 -17.44
C ILE A 42 -22.53 56.59 -16.76
N MET A 43 -22.69 56.77 -15.44
CA MET A 43 -21.90 57.72 -14.66
C MET A 43 -20.41 57.35 -14.62
N ASP A 44 -20.06 56.06 -14.71
CA ASP A 44 -18.66 55.63 -14.76
C ASP A 44 -18.01 56.10 -16.06
N MET A 45 -18.76 56.11 -17.17
CA MET A 45 -18.31 56.62 -18.47
C MET A 45 -18.11 58.14 -18.42
N ASP A 46 -19.03 58.88 -17.82
CA ASP A 46 -18.89 60.34 -17.59
C ASP A 46 -17.63 60.64 -16.74
N SER A 47 -17.41 59.83 -15.70
CA SER A 47 -16.24 59.96 -14.83
C SER A 47 -14.93 59.59 -15.51
N ALA A 48 -14.96 58.64 -16.45
CA ALA A 48 -13.79 58.24 -17.23
C ALA A 48 -13.30 59.39 -18.12
N ILE A 49 -14.21 60.14 -18.74
CA ILE A 49 -13.88 61.38 -19.48
C ILE A 49 -13.22 62.38 -18.54
N MET A 50 -13.85 62.65 -17.40
CA MET A 50 -13.34 63.62 -16.43
C MET A 50 -11.93 63.25 -15.94
N TYR A 51 -11.72 61.98 -15.61
CA TYR A 51 -10.42 61.45 -15.22
C TYR A 51 -9.39 61.61 -16.34
N TYR A 52 -9.76 61.27 -17.58
CA TYR A 52 -8.84 61.31 -18.71
C TYR A 52 -8.38 62.74 -19.03
N PHE A 53 -9.28 63.73 -19.00
CA PHE A 53 -8.90 65.14 -19.15
C PHE A 53 -8.06 65.67 -17.98
N ASN A 54 -8.36 65.23 -16.75
CA ASN A 54 -7.68 65.74 -15.56
C ASN A 54 -6.30 65.11 -15.32
N GLU A 55 -6.14 63.82 -15.57
CA GLU A 55 -4.92 63.08 -15.21
C GLU A 55 -4.07 62.69 -16.41
N VAL A 56 -4.67 62.45 -17.59
CA VAL A 56 -3.95 61.95 -18.77
C VAL A 56 -3.60 63.07 -19.76
N ILE A 57 -4.61 63.79 -20.27
CA ILE A 57 -4.38 64.86 -21.27
C ILE A 57 -3.71 66.08 -20.62
N GLN A 58 -4.14 66.43 -19.41
CA GLN A 58 -3.66 67.60 -18.65
C GLN A 58 -3.53 68.87 -19.53
N PRO A 59 -4.65 69.36 -20.10
CA PRO A 59 -4.63 70.54 -20.94
C PRO A 59 -4.13 71.72 -20.12
N THR A 60 -3.14 72.43 -20.66
CA THR A 60 -2.46 73.53 -20.00
C THR A 60 -2.32 74.67 -20.99
N VAL A 61 -2.53 75.89 -20.50
CA VAL A 61 -2.30 77.11 -21.27
C VAL A 61 -1.24 77.95 -20.58
N THR A 62 -0.50 78.73 -21.36
CA THR A 62 0.41 79.73 -20.83
C THR A 62 -0.30 81.07 -20.83
N GLU A 63 -0.48 81.68 -19.66
CA GLU A 63 -1.03 83.01 -19.50
C GLU A 63 -0.06 83.82 -18.64
N ASN A 64 0.39 84.97 -19.13
CA ASN A 64 1.38 85.82 -18.43
C ASN A 64 2.66 85.10 -17.96
N LYS A 65 3.16 84.13 -18.75
CA LYS A 65 4.32 83.26 -18.44
C LYS A 65 4.11 82.24 -17.32
N GLU A 66 2.88 82.10 -16.82
CA GLU A 66 2.50 81.03 -15.90
C GLU A 66 1.70 79.95 -16.63
N THR A 67 1.96 78.68 -16.30
CA THR A 67 1.25 77.55 -16.88
C THR A 67 0.03 77.22 -16.03
N VAL A 68 -1.16 77.47 -16.57
CA VAL A 68 -2.44 77.24 -15.89
C VAL A 68 -3.10 75.98 -16.47
N LYS A 69 -3.56 75.08 -15.59
CA LYS A 69 -4.33 73.89 -15.98
C LYS A 69 -5.75 74.29 -16.37
N VAL A 70 -6.22 73.81 -17.52
CA VAL A 70 -7.58 74.06 -17.99
C VAL A 70 -8.54 73.11 -17.26
N PRO A 71 -9.55 73.63 -16.53
CA PRO A 71 -10.55 72.79 -15.89
C PRO A 71 -11.51 72.15 -16.90
N CYS A 72 -11.89 70.91 -16.63
CA CYS A 72 -12.95 70.19 -17.36
C CYS A 72 -14.19 70.04 -16.46
N LEU A 73 -15.38 70.37 -16.96
CA LEU A 73 -16.64 70.32 -16.22
C LEU A 73 -17.73 69.59 -16.99
N TYR A 74 -18.49 68.74 -16.29
CA TYR A 74 -19.74 68.20 -16.81
C TYR A 74 -20.86 69.26 -16.70
N ALA A 75 -21.57 69.53 -17.78
CA ALA A 75 -22.73 70.40 -17.80
C ALA A 75 -24.04 69.64 -17.58
N SER A 76 -24.76 70.00 -16.52
CA SER A 76 -26.17 69.63 -16.40
C SER A 76 -27.00 70.30 -17.50
N PRO A 77 -28.18 69.76 -17.85
CA PRO A 77 -29.07 70.38 -18.83
C PRO A 77 -29.37 71.85 -18.56
N GLU A 78 -29.60 72.22 -17.29
CA GLU A 78 -29.83 73.62 -16.87
C GLU A 78 -28.63 74.52 -17.17
N ARG A 79 -27.42 74.05 -16.83
CA ARG A 79 -26.17 74.78 -17.09
C ARG A 79 -25.93 74.91 -18.59
N TRP A 80 -26.25 73.89 -19.36
CA TRP A 80 -26.12 73.90 -20.82
C TRP A 80 -27.05 74.92 -21.49
N VAL A 81 -28.30 75.04 -21.04
CA VAL A 81 -29.22 76.07 -21.56
C VAL A 81 -28.67 77.47 -21.27
N SER A 82 -28.08 77.69 -20.09
CA SER A 82 -27.42 78.95 -19.77
C SER A 82 -26.24 79.22 -20.71
N ILE A 83 -25.41 78.20 -20.95
CA ILE A 83 -24.27 78.27 -21.87
C ILE A 83 -24.74 78.59 -23.30
N GLN A 84 -25.82 77.97 -23.78
CA GLN A 84 -26.35 78.23 -25.11
C GLN A 84 -26.90 79.65 -25.27
N LYS A 85 -27.58 80.18 -24.25
CA LYS A 85 -28.12 81.55 -24.29
C LYS A 85 -27.05 82.63 -24.14
N GLN A 86 -26.02 82.38 -23.33
CA GLN A 86 -25.00 83.38 -22.98
C GLN A 86 -23.70 83.20 -23.76
N GLY A 87 -23.52 82.09 -24.48
CA GLY A 87 -22.32 81.77 -25.25
C GLY A 87 -21.16 81.17 -24.42
N PHE A 88 -21.05 81.50 -23.12
CA PHE A 88 -19.98 81.06 -22.22
C PHE A 88 -20.44 81.00 -20.76
N LEU A 89 -19.63 80.39 -19.89
CA LEU A 89 -19.92 80.24 -18.46
C LEU A 89 -19.30 81.41 -17.66
N ARG A 90 -20.09 82.02 -16.77
CA ARG A 90 -19.64 83.12 -15.89
C ARG A 90 -19.51 82.67 -14.43
N ASP A 91 -18.51 83.20 -13.73
CA ASP A 91 -18.37 83.04 -12.27
C ASP A 91 -19.44 83.87 -11.51
N LYS A 92 -19.56 83.66 -10.20
CA LYS A 92 -20.41 84.43 -9.27
C LYS A 92 -20.18 85.95 -9.39
N LYS A 93 -18.99 86.39 -9.81
CA LYS A 93 -18.64 87.79 -10.09
C LYS A 93 -19.01 88.28 -11.50
N ARG A 94 -19.74 87.49 -12.30
CA ARG A 94 -20.12 87.76 -13.70
C ARG A 94 -18.95 87.85 -14.69
N GLN A 95 -17.75 87.36 -14.36
CA GLN A 95 -16.64 87.29 -15.31
C GLN A 95 -16.67 85.97 -16.09
N ALA A 96 -16.29 85.99 -17.38
CA ALA A 96 -16.17 84.79 -18.20
C ALA A 96 -15.08 83.87 -17.61
N ILE A 97 -15.39 82.59 -17.44
CA ILE A 97 -14.42 81.59 -16.99
C ILE A 97 -13.73 81.01 -18.22
N VAL A 98 -12.54 81.54 -18.52
CA VAL A 98 -11.66 81.05 -19.59
C VAL A 98 -10.23 80.91 -19.06
N PRO A 99 -9.47 79.89 -19.51
CA PRO A 99 -9.89 78.79 -20.38
C PRO A 99 -10.77 77.78 -19.65
N LEU A 100 -11.75 77.18 -20.35
CA LEU A 100 -12.65 76.19 -19.76
C LEU A 100 -13.08 75.16 -20.81
N ILE A 101 -13.08 73.88 -20.41
CA ILE A 101 -13.66 72.79 -21.19
C ILE A 101 -14.95 72.36 -20.49
N VAL A 102 -16.06 72.39 -21.21
CA VAL A 102 -17.33 71.86 -20.74
C VAL A 102 -17.79 70.76 -21.68
N PHE A 103 -18.32 69.69 -21.12
CA PHE A 103 -18.93 68.62 -21.91
C PHE A 103 -20.30 68.24 -21.36
N LYS A 104 -21.15 67.73 -22.24
CA LYS A 104 -22.41 67.06 -21.87
C LYS A 104 -22.57 65.80 -22.70
N ARG A 105 -23.36 64.87 -22.19
CA ARG A 105 -23.84 63.74 -22.97
C ARG A 105 -25.00 64.21 -23.86
N THR A 106 -24.92 63.98 -25.16
CA THR A 106 -25.97 64.30 -26.14
C THR A 106 -26.89 63.12 -26.42
N GLY A 107 -26.35 61.90 -26.42
CA GLY A 107 -27.11 60.71 -26.75
C GLY A 107 -26.52 59.45 -26.15
N ILE A 108 -27.35 58.41 -26.08
CA ILE A 108 -26.96 57.04 -25.81
C ILE A 108 -27.71 56.14 -26.78
N GLU A 109 -26.96 55.37 -27.54
CA GLU A 109 -27.49 54.46 -28.54
C GLU A 109 -26.99 53.05 -28.26
N LYS A 110 -27.80 52.04 -28.56
CA LYS A 110 -27.34 50.65 -28.53
C LYS A 110 -26.40 50.43 -29.72
N ASN A 111 -25.26 49.81 -29.49
CA ASN A 111 -24.37 49.43 -30.59
C ASN A 111 -24.89 48.14 -31.25
N GLU A 112 -25.40 48.25 -32.48
CA GLU A 112 -25.96 47.12 -33.22
C GLU A 112 -24.89 46.26 -33.93
N ASN A 113 -23.66 46.76 -34.07
CA ASN A 113 -22.57 46.03 -34.74
C ASN A 113 -22.04 44.85 -33.91
N ILE A 114 -22.32 44.83 -32.61
CA ILE A 114 -22.00 43.72 -31.71
C ILE A 114 -23.32 43.18 -31.15
N PRO A 115 -24.06 42.36 -31.92
CA PRO A 115 -25.32 41.81 -31.44
C PRO A 115 -25.04 40.82 -30.31
N VAL A 116 -25.50 41.15 -29.11
CA VAL A 116 -25.57 40.22 -27.99
C VAL A 116 -27.03 39.85 -27.80
N ASP A 117 -27.40 38.63 -28.18
CA ASP A 117 -28.70 38.07 -27.82
C ASP A 117 -28.61 37.51 -26.40
N LYS A 118 -29.46 38.02 -25.52
CA LYS A 118 -29.51 37.59 -24.12
C LYS A 118 -30.55 36.48 -23.89
N LEU A 119 -31.34 36.09 -24.90
CA LEU A 119 -32.45 35.12 -24.90
C LEU A 119 -33.54 35.39 -23.84
N ASP A 120 -33.16 35.55 -22.57
CA ASP A 120 -33.99 35.99 -21.45
C ASP A 120 -33.18 36.90 -20.51
N ALA A 121 -33.69 38.10 -20.23
CA ALA A 121 -33.04 39.05 -19.31
C ALA A 121 -33.01 38.54 -17.85
N ASN A 122 -33.94 37.68 -17.45
CA ASN A 122 -33.99 37.13 -16.09
C ASN A 122 -33.05 35.93 -15.89
N ASN A 123 -32.65 35.25 -16.98
CA ASN A 123 -31.69 34.13 -16.93
C ASN A 123 -30.58 34.34 -17.97
N PRO A 124 -29.57 35.17 -17.66
CA PRO A 124 -28.48 35.39 -18.59
C PRO A 124 -27.66 34.10 -18.74
N ASN A 125 -27.58 33.57 -19.96
CA ASN A 125 -26.83 32.35 -20.27
C ASN A 125 -25.40 32.63 -20.74
N HIS A 126 -25.12 33.87 -21.11
CA HIS A 126 -23.83 34.28 -21.63
C HIS A 126 -23.01 34.98 -20.55
N PHE A 127 -21.87 34.38 -20.23
CA PHE A 127 -20.94 34.91 -19.25
C PHE A 127 -19.50 34.92 -19.76
N TYR A 128 -18.73 35.89 -19.30
CA TYR A 128 -17.30 35.96 -19.46
C TYR A 128 -16.64 35.60 -18.12
N THR A 129 -15.82 34.55 -18.13
CA THR A 129 -15.05 34.10 -16.96
C THR A 129 -13.61 34.59 -17.07
N PHE A 130 -13.11 35.24 -16.02
CA PHE A 130 -11.69 35.56 -15.90
C PHE A 130 -11.15 35.21 -14.51
N GLU A 131 -9.84 34.97 -14.45
CA GLU A 131 -9.10 34.67 -13.22
C GLU A 131 -8.61 35.98 -12.60
N GLN A 132 -8.89 36.20 -11.30
CA GLN A 132 -8.45 37.41 -10.60
C GLN A 132 -7.30 37.13 -9.63
N LYS A 133 -7.34 36.02 -8.88
CA LYS A 133 -6.35 35.71 -7.84
C LYS A 133 -6.41 34.24 -7.40
N TYR A 134 -5.31 33.74 -6.86
CA TYR A 134 -5.33 32.53 -6.02
C TYR A 134 -6.10 32.77 -4.72
N SER A 135 -6.93 31.81 -4.34
CA SER A 135 -7.74 31.89 -3.13
C SER A 135 -6.88 31.74 -1.88
N GLN A 136 -7.20 32.52 -0.83
CA GLN A 136 -6.50 32.40 0.47
C GLN A 136 -6.94 31.17 1.28
N GLN A 137 -7.95 30.43 0.83
CA GLN A 137 -8.51 29.27 1.52
C GLN A 137 -7.48 28.15 1.71
N GLN A 138 -6.50 28.04 0.82
CA GLN A 138 -5.45 27.01 0.88
C GLN A 138 -4.10 27.57 1.37
N ARG A 139 -4.10 28.68 2.11
CA ARG A 139 -2.84 29.30 2.61
C ARG A 139 -1.98 28.33 3.42
N TYR A 140 -2.59 27.37 4.10
CA TYR A 140 -1.91 26.40 4.98
C TYR A 140 -1.69 25.02 4.34
N ASP A 141 -2.15 24.78 3.10
CA ASP A 141 -1.91 23.51 2.43
C ASP A 141 -0.44 23.42 1.97
N ARG A 142 0.21 22.29 2.27
CA ARG A 142 1.61 22.05 1.89
C ARG A 142 1.66 21.43 0.49
N PHE A 143 1.54 22.27 -0.54
CA PHE A 143 1.57 21.86 -1.94
C PHE A 143 2.86 21.14 -2.37
N SER A 144 3.96 21.29 -1.64
CA SER A 144 5.22 20.59 -1.90
C SER A 144 5.22 19.12 -1.44
N VAL A 145 4.30 18.71 -0.57
CA VAL A 145 4.25 17.36 0.02
C VAL A 145 3.03 16.58 -0.45
N GLN A 146 1.89 17.26 -0.61
CA GLN A 146 0.65 16.60 -1.00
C GLN A 146 0.55 16.54 -2.54
N GLN A 147 0.69 15.35 -3.11
CA GLN A 147 0.56 15.12 -4.55
C GLN A 147 -0.92 15.18 -4.98
N GLY A 148 -1.20 15.77 -6.15
CA GLY A 148 -2.55 15.82 -6.74
C GLY A 148 -3.44 16.99 -6.29
N LEU A 149 -2.90 17.95 -5.53
CA LEU A 149 -3.61 19.17 -5.16
C LEU A 149 -3.19 20.36 -6.02
N PHE A 150 -4.18 21.05 -6.59
CA PHE A 150 -3.97 22.29 -7.32
C PHE A 150 -4.32 23.50 -6.46
N HIS A 151 -3.64 24.62 -6.74
CA HIS A 151 -3.98 25.90 -6.15
C HIS A 151 -5.37 26.33 -6.62
N ASN A 152 -6.27 26.58 -5.68
CA ASN A 152 -7.61 27.08 -5.90
C ASN A 152 -7.51 28.48 -6.48
N LYS A 153 -8.03 28.64 -7.69
CA LYS A 153 -8.16 29.92 -8.37
C LYS A 153 -9.56 30.47 -8.12
N GLU A 154 -9.64 31.77 -7.89
CA GLU A 154 -10.91 32.49 -7.81
C GLU A 154 -11.28 32.96 -9.21
N LEU A 155 -12.34 32.36 -9.74
CA LEU A 155 -12.92 32.70 -11.04
C LEU A 155 -14.11 33.63 -10.83
N HIS A 156 -14.11 34.74 -11.56
CA HIS A 156 -15.23 35.67 -11.60
C HIS A 156 -15.95 35.51 -12.93
N ASN A 157 -17.21 35.12 -12.86
CA ASN A 157 -18.07 34.99 -14.03
C ASN A 157 -19.00 36.20 -14.09
N VAL A 158 -18.82 37.05 -15.09
CA VAL A 158 -19.59 38.29 -15.29
C VAL A 158 -20.49 38.09 -16.50
N VAL A 159 -21.76 38.50 -16.40
CA VAL A 159 -22.68 38.48 -17.55
C VAL A 159 -22.14 39.36 -18.68
N ILE A 160 -22.28 38.92 -19.93
CA ILE A 160 -21.85 39.74 -21.08
C ILE A 160 -22.58 41.10 -21.06
N PRO A 161 -21.86 42.22 -21.17
CA PRO A 161 -22.46 43.54 -21.14
C PRO A 161 -23.36 43.83 -22.35
N ASP A 162 -24.19 44.86 -22.20
CA ASP A 162 -24.77 45.54 -23.38
C ASP A 162 -23.80 46.60 -23.89
N TYR A 163 -23.48 46.55 -25.19
CA TYR A 163 -22.64 47.54 -25.84
C TYR A 163 -23.46 48.76 -26.24
N VAL A 164 -22.96 49.94 -25.90
CA VAL A 164 -23.61 51.23 -26.16
C VAL A 164 -22.61 52.20 -26.78
N THR A 165 -23.11 53.06 -27.65
CA THR A 165 -22.38 54.20 -28.18
C THR A 165 -22.93 55.44 -27.50
N LEU A 166 -22.06 56.16 -26.77
CA LEU A 166 -22.42 57.40 -26.10
C LEU A 166 -21.85 58.56 -26.89
N SER A 167 -22.70 59.51 -27.22
CA SER A 167 -22.31 60.74 -27.90
C SER A 167 -22.17 61.85 -26.87
N TYR A 168 -21.04 62.55 -26.93
CA TYR A 168 -20.72 63.69 -26.08
C TYR A 168 -20.42 64.91 -26.94
N GLU A 169 -20.85 66.07 -26.48
CA GLU A 169 -20.55 67.36 -27.09
C GLU A 169 -19.69 68.15 -26.11
N PHE A 170 -18.53 68.57 -26.58
CA PHE A 170 -17.57 69.38 -25.86
C PHE A 170 -17.53 70.79 -26.43
N THR A 171 -17.45 71.78 -25.55
CA THR A 171 -17.21 73.17 -25.90
C THR A 171 -16.01 73.67 -25.12
N ILE A 172 -15.01 74.18 -25.83
CA ILE A 172 -13.83 74.80 -25.25
C ILE A 172 -13.93 76.31 -25.47
N TRP A 173 -13.65 77.08 -24.42
CA TRP A 173 -13.44 78.52 -24.51
C TRP A 173 -12.01 78.87 -24.14
N THR A 174 -11.37 79.73 -24.94
CA THR A 174 -10.06 80.31 -24.65
C THR A 174 -10.02 81.79 -25.05
N SER A 175 -9.06 82.53 -24.48
CA SER A 175 -8.85 83.95 -24.82
C SER A 175 -8.08 84.13 -26.13
N TYR A 176 -7.26 83.16 -26.53
CA TYR A 176 -6.35 83.26 -27.67
C TYR A 176 -6.36 82.00 -28.53
N ILE A 177 -6.24 82.16 -29.85
CA ILE A 177 -6.20 81.06 -30.82
C ILE A 177 -5.01 80.12 -30.57
N GLU A 178 -3.83 80.65 -30.18
CA GLU A 178 -2.67 79.81 -29.87
C GLU A 178 -2.93 78.85 -28.70
N GLN A 179 -3.66 79.32 -27.68
CA GLN A 179 -4.06 78.48 -26.55
C GLN A 179 -5.05 77.40 -27.00
N MET A 180 -6.00 77.75 -27.87
CA MET A 180 -6.95 76.79 -28.44
C MET A 180 -6.22 75.70 -29.22
N ASN A 181 -5.31 76.06 -30.13
CA ASN A 181 -4.59 75.11 -30.97
C ASN A 181 -3.80 74.09 -30.13
N ARG A 182 -3.09 74.53 -29.09
CA ARG A 182 -2.35 73.62 -28.19
C ARG A 182 -3.27 72.64 -27.45
N ILE A 183 -4.47 73.08 -27.06
CA ILE A 183 -5.45 72.20 -26.41
C ILE A 183 -5.99 71.19 -27.43
N VAL A 184 -6.39 71.66 -28.61
CA VAL A 184 -6.92 70.81 -29.70
C VAL A 184 -5.89 69.77 -30.13
N GLU A 185 -4.62 70.13 -30.29
CA GLU A 185 -3.54 69.18 -30.62
C GLU A 185 -3.40 68.06 -29.58
N LYS A 186 -3.42 68.39 -28.29
CA LYS A 186 -3.35 67.40 -27.19
C LYS A 186 -4.58 66.50 -27.15
N ILE A 187 -5.77 67.07 -27.37
CA ILE A 187 -7.01 66.30 -27.42
C ILE A 187 -7.01 65.36 -28.64
N ASN A 188 -6.59 65.85 -29.80
CA ASN A 188 -6.53 65.05 -31.02
C ASN A 188 -5.52 63.91 -30.92
N TYR A 189 -4.38 64.11 -30.23
CA TYR A 189 -3.44 63.02 -29.95
C TYR A 189 -4.07 61.87 -29.13
N SER A 190 -5.12 62.16 -28.36
CA SER A 190 -5.84 61.17 -27.59
C SER A 190 -6.99 60.47 -28.33
N ASP A 191 -7.19 60.81 -29.59
CA ASP A 191 -8.18 60.16 -30.45
C ASP A 191 -7.85 58.67 -30.66
N GLY A 192 -8.90 57.85 -30.72
CA GLY A 192 -8.81 56.40 -30.85
C GLY A 192 -8.30 55.66 -29.60
N ALA A 193 -7.89 56.36 -28.54
CA ALA A 193 -7.39 55.76 -27.31
C ALA A 193 -8.52 55.20 -26.42
N TYR A 194 -8.15 54.37 -25.46
CA TYR A 194 -9.05 53.83 -24.44
C TYR A 194 -9.03 54.71 -23.19
N TRP A 195 -10.12 55.42 -22.93
CA TRP A 195 -10.26 56.32 -21.80
C TRP A 195 -10.83 55.58 -20.58
N GLY A 196 -10.20 55.73 -19.42
CA GLY A 196 -10.65 55.11 -18.16
C GLY A 196 -9.59 55.12 -17.07
N GLU A 197 -10.03 54.93 -15.83
CA GLU A 197 -9.16 54.85 -14.66
C GLU A 197 -8.38 53.52 -14.61
N PRO A 198 -7.13 53.51 -14.10
CA PRO A 198 -6.41 52.27 -13.82
C PRO A 198 -7.19 51.35 -12.88
N GLY A 199 -7.37 50.09 -13.28
CA GLY A 199 -8.12 49.10 -12.48
C GLY A 199 -9.63 49.15 -12.64
N LYS A 200 -10.16 50.14 -13.37
CA LYS A 200 -11.55 50.15 -13.85
C LYS A 200 -11.59 49.80 -15.34
N MET A 201 -12.81 49.61 -15.81
CA MET A 201 -13.13 49.38 -17.20
C MET A 201 -12.81 50.62 -18.05
N ARG A 202 -12.21 50.39 -19.22
CA ARG A 202 -11.81 51.44 -20.18
C ARG A 202 -12.69 51.39 -21.42
N PHE A 203 -12.91 52.55 -22.02
CA PHE A 203 -13.85 52.74 -23.12
C PHE A 203 -13.12 53.31 -24.32
N ARG A 204 -13.37 52.76 -25.51
CA ARG A 204 -12.75 53.29 -26.73
C ARG A 204 -13.43 54.59 -27.09
N THR A 205 -12.64 55.63 -27.35
CA THR A 205 -13.14 56.96 -27.66
C THR A 205 -12.66 57.39 -29.04
N THR A 206 -13.55 57.98 -29.81
CA THR A 206 -13.25 58.54 -31.14
C THR A 206 -13.81 59.95 -31.25
N ILE A 207 -13.00 60.86 -31.79
CA ILE A 207 -13.35 62.25 -32.02
C ILE A 207 -13.80 62.39 -33.47
N GLU A 208 -14.99 62.93 -33.71
CA GLU A 208 -15.54 63.01 -35.06
C GLU A 208 -14.96 64.17 -35.86
N ASN A 209 -15.13 65.38 -35.33
CA ASN A 209 -14.73 66.61 -35.99
C ASN A 209 -14.60 67.75 -34.97
N PHE A 210 -13.68 68.67 -35.24
CA PHE A 210 -13.59 69.95 -34.57
C PHE A 210 -14.29 71.01 -35.41
N ALA A 211 -15.31 71.64 -34.85
CA ALA A 211 -15.97 72.80 -35.43
C ALA A 211 -15.48 74.06 -34.74
N ASP A 212 -14.72 74.87 -35.47
CA ASP A 212 -14.25 76.17 -35.01
C ASP A 212 -15.33 77.23 -35.25
N ALA A 213 -15.77 77.88 -34.17
CA ALA A 213 -16.72 78.97 -34.21
C ALA A 213 -16.06 80.23 -33.61
N THR A 214 -15.45 81.05 -34.46
CA THR A 214 -15.02 82.39 -34.07
C THR A 214 -16.24 83.32 -34.05
N GLU A 215 -16.93 83.39 -32.92
CA GLU A 215 -18.04 84.33 -32.71
C GLU A 215 -17.46 85.69 -32.26
N MET A 216 -17.65 86.73 -33.07
CA MET A 216 -17.20 88.09 -32.79
C MET A 216 -18.42 89.01 -32.68
N ASP A 217 -19.07 89.05 -31.51
CA ASP A 217 -20.23 89.96 -31.36
C ASP A 217 -20.33 90.68 -30.00
N THR A 218 -19.48 90.40 -29.00
CA THR A 218 -19.42 91.27 -27.79
C THR A 218 -18.18 91.12 -26.91
N GLU A 219 -17.70 89.90 -26.66
CA GLU A 219 -16.45 89.62 -25.96
C GLU A 219 -15.55 88.77 -26.89
N ARG A 220 -14.27 89.13 -27.05
CA ARG A 220 -13.32 88.41 -27.93
C ARG A 220 -12.93 87.08 -27.29
N LEU A 221 -13.73 86.05 -27.51
CA LEU A 221 -13.49 84.69 -27.03
C LEU A 221 -13.45 83.72 -28.21
N ILE A 222 -12.53 82.76 -28.16
CA ILE A 222 -12.43 81.69 -29.14
C ILE A 222 -13.20 80.48 -28.62
N LYS A 223 -14.15 80.00 -29.42
CA LYS A 223 -14.99 78.85 -29.11
C LYS A 223 -14.76 77.76 -30.14
N THR A 224 -14.43 76.57 -29.66
CA THR A 224 -14.33 75.36 -30.49
C THR A 224 -15.24 74.31 -29.89
N THR A 225 -16.10 73.75 -30.73
CA THR A 225 -17.00 72.65 -30.36
C THR A 225 -16.55 71.38 -31.05
N PHE A 226 -16.51 70.26 -30.35
CA PHE A 226 -16.21 68.98 -30.96
C PHE A 226 -17.07 67.87 -30.37
N SER A 227 -17.35 66.88 -31.21
CA SER A 227 -18.16 65.72 -30.83
C SER A 227 -17.25 64.52 -30.58
N VAL A 228 -17.57 63.77 -29.54
CA VAL A 228 -16.85 62.56 -29.14
C VAL A 228 -17.83 61.41 -29.04
N GLN A 229 -17.55 60.35 -29.76
CA GLN A 229 -18.22 59.06 -29.58
C GLN A 229 -17.40 58.19 -28.62
N MET A 230 -18.06 57.64 -27.62
CA MET A 230 -17.47 56.69 -26.69
C MET A 230 -18.19 55.35 -26.81
N TYR A 231 -17.44 54.31 -27.13
CA TYR A 231 -17.94 52.94 -27.17
C TYR A 231 -17.82 52.32 -25.78
N GLY A 232 -18.95 52.32 -25.09
CA GLY A 232 -19.11 51.81 -23.75
C GLY A 232 -19.75 50.43 -23.70
N TYR A 233 -19.75 49.87 -22.50
CA TYR A 233 -20.49 48.67 -22.17
C TYR A 233 -21.14 48.84 -20.80
N ILE A 234 -22.41 48.42 -20.69
CA ILE A 234 -23.22 48.59 -19.48
C ILE A 234 -23.42 47.22 -18.82
N ILE A 235 -23.15 47.18 -17.52
CA ILE A 235 -23.39 46.02 -16.66
C ILE A 235 -24.06 46.53 -15.39
N PRO A 236 -25.36 46.24 -15.17
CA PRO A 236 -26.01 46.60 -13.92
C PRO A 236 -25.44 45.77 -12.77
N GLU A 237 -25.42 46.31 -11.55
CA GLU A 237 -24.97 45.59 -10.36
C GLU A 237 -25.86 44.37 -10.05
N SER A 238 -27.17 44.53 -10.26
CA SER A 238 -28.14 43.45 -10.22
C SER A 238 -29.28 43.72 -11.19
N PHE A 239 -29.87 42.65 -11.72
CA PHE A 239 -31.08 42.73 -12.53
C PHE A 239 -32.14 41.82 -11.91
N ASN A 240 -33.27 42.38 -11.49
CA ASN A 240 -34.39 41.63 -10.90
C ASN A 240 -33.97 40.59 -9.82
N LYS A 241 -33.13 41.03 -8.86
CA LYS A 241 -32.53 40.22 -7.76
C LYS A 241 -31.46 39.20 -8.19
N TYR A 242 -31.17 39.08 -9.48
CA TYR A 242 -30.03 38.31 -9.96
C TYR A 242 -28.74 39.14 -9.91
N ILE A 243 -27.68 38.56 -9.36
CA ILE A 243 -26.36 39.19 -9.29
C ILE A 243 -25.64 38.93 -10.61
N THR A 244 -25.21 39.99 -11.30
CA THR A 244 -24.56 39.91 -12.63
C THR A 244 -23.14 39.38 -12.60
N THR A 245 -22.52 39.38 -11.42
CA THR A 245 -21.25 38.69 -11.17
C THR A 245 -21.52 37.46 -10.31
N LYS A 246 -20.96 36.30 -10.65
CA LYS A 246 -20.87 35.10 -9.78
C LYS A 246 -19.41 34.73 -9.53
N LYS A 247 -19.07 34.32 -8.30
CA LYS A 247 -17.72 33.87 -7.93
C LYS A 247 -17.71 32.35 -7.83
N TYR A 248 -16.78 31.73 -8.54
CA TYR A 248 -16.53 30.31 -8.50
C TYR A 248 -15.11 30.06 -8.00
N LEU A 249 -14.95 28.95 -7.30
CA LEU A 249 -13.65 28.45 -6.86
C LEU A 249 -13.37 27.21 -7.68
N THR A 250 -12.19 27.13 -8.28
CA THR A 250 -11.80 25.89 -8.95
C THR A 250 -11.76 24.76 -7.93
N PRO A 251 -12.09 23.52 -8.34
CA PRO A 251 -11.98 22.37 -7.45
C PRO A 251 -10.52 22.18 -7.00
N LYS A 252 -10.35 21.83 -5.72
CA LYS A 252 -9.05 21.59 -5.07
C LYS A 252 -8.35 20.33 -5.56
N GLN A 253 -9.13 19.32 -5.94
CA GLN A 253 -8.67 18.04 -6.42
C GLN A 253 -9.70 17.50 -7.41
N ILE A 254 -9.24 16.90 -8.50
CA ILE A 254 -10.08 16.11 -9.41
C ILE A 254 -9.68 14.65 -9.16
N ILE A 255 -10.61 13.87 -8.61
CA ILE A 255 -10.43 12.44 -8.44
C ILE A 255 -11.12 11.77 -9.63
N LEU A 256 -10.32 11.37 -10.61
CA LEU A 256 -10.76 10.49 -11.68
C LEU A 256 -10.68 9.07 -11.12
N LYS A 257 -11.84 8.49 -10.83
CA LYS A 257 -11.92 7.05 -10.57
C LYS A 257 -11.95 6.36 -11.92
N ASP A 258 -10.90 5.62 -12.22
CA ASP A 258 -10.58 5.00 -13.51
C ASP A 258 -11.51 3.82 -13.87
N ASP A 259 -12.83 4.00 -13.73
CA ASP A 259 -13.76 2.88 -13.91
C ASP A 259 -15.12 3.28 -14.52
N VAL A 260 -15.22 4.43 -15.19
CA VAL A 260 -16.46 4.77 -15.90
C VAL A 260 -16.23 5.52 -17.21
N ASP A 261 -16.68 4.90 -18.29
CA ASP A 261 -16.94 5.50 -19.61
C ASP A 261 -18.18 6.41 -19.52
N VAL A 262 -18.09 7.51 -18.77
CA VAL A 262 -19.10 8.58 -18.80
C VAL A 262 -18.60 9.65 -19.76
N GLN A 263 -19.31 9.86 -20.87
CA GLN A 263 -19.12 11.04 -21.70
C GLN A 263 -19.31 12.30 -20.84
N LEU A 264 -18.18 12.99 -20.56
CA LEU A 264 -18.10 14.25 -19.80
C LEU A 264 -18.98 15.37 -20.37
N ALA A 265 -19.50 15.22 -21.58
CA ALA A 265 -20.27 16.24 -22.29
C ALA A 265 -21.62 16.60 -21.64
N SER A 266 -22.23 15.71 -20.83
CA SER A 266 -23.59 15.97 -20.27
C SER A 266 -23.62 16.63 -18.88
N LEU A 267 -22.46 16.82 -18.23
CA LEU A 267 -22.36 17.38 -16.87
C LEU A 267 -22.11 18.89 -16.84
N ILE A 268 -21.89 19.51 -18.01
CA ILE A 268 -21.71 20.95 -18.13
C ILE A 268 -23.07 21.55 -18.48
N LYS A 269 -23.83 21.95 -17.46
CA LYS A 269 -24.90 22.94 -17.65
C LYS A 269 -24.25 24.32 -17.56
N PRO A 270 -24.15 25.08 -18.67
CA PRO A 270 -23.45 26.37 -18.70
C PRO A 270 -24.03 27.43 -17.75
N GLU A 271 -25.23 27.20 -17.20
CA GLU A 271 -25.96 28.18 -16.39
C GLU A 271 -25.58 28.19 -14.88
N ALA A 272 -24.98 27.12 -14.37
CA ALA A 272 -24.56 27.01 -12.97
C ALA A 272 -23.09 26.60 -12.92
N GLY A 273 -22.20 27.58 -12.80
CA GLY A 273 -20.76 27.31 -12.72
C GLY A 273 -20.45 26.28 -11.63
N VAL A 274 -19.48 25.44 -11.94
CA VAL A 274 -19.18 24.21 -11.22
C VAL A 274 -18.71 24.54 -9.81
N GLN A 275 -19.53 24.27 -8.80
CA GLN A 275 -19.16 24.45 -7.38
C GLN A 275 -18.75 23.13 -6.70
N SER A 276 -19.12 21.99 -7.27
CA SER A 276 -18.56 20.67 -6.96
C SER A 276 -19.18 19.66 -7.93
N ILE A 277 -18.36 18.92 -8.69
CA ILE A 277 -18.83 17.67 -9.33
C ILE A 277 -18.78 16.61 -8.24
N THR A 278 -19.83 16.56 -7.43
CA THR A 278 -20.09 15.38 -6.64
C THR A 278 -20.84 14.44 -7.55
N VAL A 279 -20.16 13.41 -8.07
CA VAL A 279 -20.84 12.20 -8.52
C VAL A 279 -21.40 11.55 -7.26
N SER A 280 -22.47 12.12 -6.73
CA SER A 280 -23.33 11.39 -5.81
C SER A 280 -24.03 10.39 -6.71
N GLN A 281 -23.58 9.14 -6.64
CA GLN A 281 -24.50 8.03 -6.90
C GLN A 281 -25.80 8.41 -6.22
N ALA A 282 -26.85 8.64 -7.01
CA ALA A 282 -28.17 8.40 -6.50
C ALA A 282 -28.08 6.99 -5.94
N ASN A 283 -28.42 6.85 -4.67
CA ASN A 283 -28.70 5.58 -4.04
C ASN A 283 -29.97 5.03 -4.72
N LYS A 284 -29.82 4.64 -5.99
CA LYS A 284 -30.72 3.86 -6.80
C LYS A 284 -29.86 2.70 -7.23
N VAL A 285 -30.05 1.63 -6.48
CA VAL A 285 -29.60 0.27 -6.73
C VAL A 285 -30.17 -0.19 -8.07
N SER A 286 -29.60 0.31 -9.16
CA SER A 286 -29.80 -0.21 -10.51
C SER A 286 -28.53 0.12 -11.26
N SER A 287 -27.64 -0.87 -11.19
CA SER A 287 -26.26 -0.89 -11.67
C SER A 287 -26.10 -0.16 -12.99
N ALA A 288 -25.35 0.94 -12.98
CA ALA A 288 -24.74 1.45 -14.20
C ALA A 288 -23.82 0.34 -14.73
N LYS A 289 -24.22 -0.29 -15.83
CA LYS A 289 -23.49 -1.38 -16.48
C LYS A 289 -22.53 -0.75 -17.49
N THR A 290 -21.24 -0.79 -17.18
CA THR A 290 -20.16 -0.34 -18.06
C THR A 290 -20.00 -1.36 -19.18
N THR A 291 -20.30 -1.00 -20.43
CA THR A 291 -20.13 -1.90 -21.58
C THR A 291 -18.76 -1.72 -22.24
N LEU A 292 -18.08 -2.80 -22.60
CA LEU A 292 -16.80 -2.75 -23.32
C LEU A 292 -17.02 -2.53 -24.83
N THR A 293 -16.27 -1.62 -25.45
CA THR A 293 -16.31 -1.37 -26.91
C THR A 293 -15.88 -2.60 -27.73
N ASN A 294 -14.94 -3.37 -27.20
CA ASN A 294 -14.55 -4.69 -27.70
C ASN A 294 -14.77 -5.70 -26.58
N ALA A 295 -15.54 -6.76 -26.85
CA ALA A 295 -15.81 -7.78 -25.85
C ALA A 295 -14.52 -8.45 -25.39
N LEU A 296 -14.40 -8.69 -24.09
CA LEU A 296 -13.35 -9.57 -23.56
C LEU A 296 -13.75 -11.01 -23.89
N THR A 297 -13.11 -11.58 -24.90
CA THR A 297 -13.23 -13.00 -25.25
C THR A 297 -12.15 -13.78 -24.53
N LEU A 298 -12.54 -14.72 -23.69
CA LEU A 298 -11.61 -15.62 -23.01
C LEU A 298 -11.68 -16.98 -23.70
N THR A 299 -10.54 -17.47 -24.16
CA THR A 299 -10.43 -18.80 -24.79
C THR A 299 -9.62 -19.70 -23.86
N GLY A 300 -10.25 -20.77 -23.39
CA GLY A 300 -9.57 -21.77 -22.56
C GLY A 300 -8.49 -22.51 -23.36
N GLY A 301 -7.27 -22.53 -22.84
CA GLY A 301 -6.23 -23.44 -23.31
C GLY A 301 -6.46 -24.87 -22.81
N THR A 302 -5.64 -25.81 -23.27
CA THR A 302 -5.67 -27.20 -22.79
C THR A 302 -5.51 -27.25 -21.26
N GLY A 303 -6.41 -27.97 -20.57
CA GLY A 303 -6.40 -28.10 -19.10
C GLY A 303 -7.17 -27.01 -18.32
N VAL A 304 -7.69 -25.98 -19.02
CA VAL A 304 -8.54 -24.94 -18.41
C VAL A 304 -9.95 -25.05 -18.96
N THR A 305 -10.91 -25.39 -18.10
CA THR A 305 -12.34 -25.33 -18.43
C THR A 305 -12.90 -23.99 -18.01
N MET A 306 -13.58 -23.34 -18.95
CA MET A 306 -14.25 -22.07 -18.73
C MET A 306 -15.74 -22.27 -18.92
N THR A 307 -16.54 -21.99 -17.89
CA THR A 307 -18.00 -22.07 -17.97
C THR A 307 -18.59 -20.70 -17.68
N GLY A 308 -19.36 -20.14 -18.61
CA GLY A 308 -20.09 -18.88 -18.40
C GLY A 308 -19.35 -17.59 -18.77
N VAL A 309 -18.08 -17.63 -19.21
CA VAL A 309 -17.29 -16.42 -19.58
C VAL A 309 -16.65 -16.53 -20.97
N THR A 310 -17.41 -16.85 -22.00
CA THR A 310 -16.85 -16.87 -23.36
C THR A 310 -16.74 -15.46 -23.95
N ASN A 311 -17.71 -14.58 -23.66
CA ASN A 311 -17.72 -13.18 -24.12
C ASN A 311 -18.28 -12.26 -23.03
N PHE A 312 -17.44 -11.38 -22.46
CA PHE A 312 -17.88 -10.36 -21.51
C PHE A 312 -17.97 -8.99 -22.21
N THR A 313 -19.19 -8.49 -22.36
CA THR A 313 -19.49 -7.19 -22.95
C THR A 313 -19.75 -6.10 -21.89
N GLY A 314 -19.74 -6.45 -20.60
CA GLY A 314 -20.00 -5.53 -19.49
C GLY A 314 -21.48 -5.18 -19.26
N GLU A 315 -22.37 -5.63 -20.14
CA GLU A 315 -23.80 -5.33 -20.07
C GLU A 315 -24.55 -6.18 -19.03
N ASN A 316 -24.07 -7.38 -18.71
CA ASN A 316 -24.61 -8.23 -17.66
C ASN A 316 -23.46 -8.81 -16.84
N ALA A 317 -23.69 -9.04 -15.55
CA ALA A 317 -22.74 -9.77 -14.73
C ALA A 317 -22.57 -11.18 -15.32
N ALA A 318 -21.44 -11.43 -15.96
CA ALA A 318 -21.06 -12.76 -16.41
C ALA A 318 -20.36 -13.44 -15.24
N LEU A 319 -21.11 -14.23 -14.48
CA LEU A 319 -20.53 -15.17 -13.55
C LEU A 319 -20.11 -16.40 -14.34
N GLY A 320 -18.82 -16.67 -14.31
CA GLY A 320 -18.35 -17.94 -14.80
C GLY A 320 -17.09 -18.38 -14.11
N THR A 321 -16.91 -19.68 -14.12
CA THR A 321 -15.86 -20.35 -13.40
C THR A 321 -14.75 -20.65 -14.38
N ILE A 322 -13.56 -20.15 -14.08
CA ILE A 322 -12.32 -20.64 -14.67
C ILE A 322 -11.84 -21.72 -13.71
N SER A 323 -11.84 -22.96 -14.17
CA SER A 323 -11.37 -24.11 -13.38
C SER A 323 -10.38 -24.92 -14.18
N ILE A 324 -9.48 -25.61 -13.48
CA ILE A 324 -8.59 -26.59 -14.08
C ILE A 324 -9.18 -28.02 -14.01
N GLY A 325 -10.51 -28.11 -13.88
CA GLY A 325 -11.23 -29.39 -13.77
C GLY A 325 -11.11 -30.11 -12.43
N GLN A 326 -10.47 -29.48 -11.43
CA GLN A 326 -10.26 -30.02 -10.07
C GLN A 326 -10.23 -28.90 -9.03
N ASP A 327 -10.39 -29.26 -7.75
CA ASP A 327 -10.33 -28.32 -6.61
C ASP A 327 -8.87 -27.96 -6.23
N VAL A 328 -8.63 -26.71 -5.86
CA VAL A 328 -7.30 -26.12 -5.60
C VAL A 328 -7.20 -25.38 -4.25
N GLY A 329 -8.01 -25.77 -3.27
CA GLY A 329 -7.92 -25.25 -1.90
C GLY A 329 -6.61 -25.60 -1.18
N THR A 330 -6.30 -24.90 -0.09
CA THR A 330 -5.09 -25.11 0.73
C THR A 330 -5.04 -26.48 1.41
N THR A 331 -6.16 -27.21 1.41
CA THR A 331 -6.29 -28.57 1.92
C THR A 331 -6.60 -29.59 0.81
N SER A 332 -6.66 -29.14 -0.43
CA SER A 332 -7.09 -29.96 -1.57
C SER A 332 -5.87 -30.65 -2.21
N ASN A 333 -6.05 -31.91 -2.61
CA ASN A 333 -5.02 -32.68 -3.30
C ASN A 333 -5.14 -32.44 -4.80
N VAL A 334 -4.35 -31.49 -5.31
CA VAL A 334 -4.31 -31.15 -6.74
C VAL A 334 -3.51 -32.21 -7.51
N VAL A 335 -4.10 -32.80 -8.54
CA VAL A 335 -3.46 -33.79 -9.42
C VAL A 335 -3.02 -33.12 -10.72
N PHE A 336 -1.71 -33.04 -10.96
CA PHE A 336 -1.18 -32.65 -12.27
C PHE A 336 -0.87 -33.92 -13.08
N ASN A 337 -1.50 -34.07 -14.26
CA ASN A 337 -1.28 -35.25 -15.11
C ASN A 337 0.14 -35.28 -15.69
N ASP A 338 0.73 -34.10 -15.92
CA ASP A 338 2.14 -33.91 -16.25
C ASP A 338 2.57 -32.49 -15.84
N VAL A 339 3.81 -32.31 -15.41
CA VAL A 339 4.43 -31.01 -15.09
C VAL A 339 5.56 -30.77 -16.10
N SER A 340 5.18 -30.46 -17.34
CA SER A 340 6.10 -30.43 -18.48
C SER A 340 6.81 -29.09 -18.74
N ALA A 341 6.37 -28.01 -18.09
CA ALA A 341 6.87 -26.65 -18.34
C ALA A 341 7.47 -25.97 -17.09
N SER A 342 7.96 -26.75 -16.11
CA SER A 342 8.61 -26.19 -14.93
C SER A 342 10.06 -26.65 -14.79
N SER A 343 10.95 -25.73 -14.44
CA SER A 343 12.33 -26.06 -14.03
C SER A 343 12.39 -26.64 -12.61
N ALA A 344 11.31 -26.49 -11.83
CA ALA A 344 11.22 -26.91 -10.44
C ALA A 344 9.76 -27.11 -9.97
N ILE A 345 9.51 -28.06 -9.07
CA ILE A 345 8.27 -28.16 -8.29
C ILE A 345 8.55 -27.61 -6.89
N HIS A 346 7.84 -26.55 -6.50
CA HIS A 346 7.91 -26.00 -5.15
C HIS A 346 6.75 -26.52 -4.30
N VAL A 347 7.05 -27.09 -3.13
CA VAL A 347 6.04 -27.59 -2.17
C VAL A 347 6.09 -26.78 -0.87
N GLY A 348 4.99 -26.07 -0.56
CA GLY A 348 4.81 -25.28 0.66
C GLY A 348 5.41 -23.86 0.65
N ASP A 349 5.09 -23.06 1.68
CA ASP A 349 5.49 -21.64 1.83
C ASP A 349 7.01 -21.41 1.91
N THR A 350 7.78 -22.47 2.19
CA THR A 350 9.24 -22.45 2.30
C THR A 350 9.87 -23.36 1.24
N SER A 351 9.51 -23.19 -0.03
CA SER A 351 10.30 -23.61 -1.22
C SER A 351 11.11 -24.91 -1.07
N PHE A 352 10.49 -26.01 -0.65
CA PHE A 352 11.05 -27.34 -0.91
C PHE A 352 11.03 -27.55 -2.42
N THR A 353 12.18 -27.76 -3.04
CA THR A 353 12.33 -27.74 -4.50
C THR A 353 12.75 -29.10 -5.02
N ILE A 354 11.91 -29.70 -5.86
CA ILE A 354 12.29 -30.86 -6.69
C ILE A 354 12.65 -30.35 -8.08
N SER A 355 13.87 -30.58 -8.55
CA SER A 355 14.33 -30.16 -9.88
C SER A 355 15.09 -31.27 -10.61
N GLN A 356 15.25 -31.14 -11.92
CA GLN A 356 16.05 -32.08 -12.71
C GLN A 356 17.53 -31.67 -12.69
N ARG A 357 18.41 -32.65 -12.48
CA ARG A 357 19.87 -32.52 -12.63
C ARG A 357 20.27 -32.60 -14.10
N ALA A 358 21.52 -32.21 -14.39
CA ALA A 358 22.07 -32.32 -15.74
C ALA A 358 22.17 -33.76 -16.26
N ASP A 359 22.17 -34.75 -15.36
CA ASP A 359 22.16 -36.19 -15.68
C ASP A 359 20.74 -36.76 -15.90
N GLY A 360 19.71 -35.91 -15.86
CA GLY A 360 18.31 -36.30 -16.06
C GLY A 360 17.59 -36.81 -14.81
N THR A 361 18.28 -36.95 -13.67
CA THR A 361 17.68 -37.44 -12.41
C THR A 361 17.07 -36.31 -11.56
N ALA A 362 16.18 -36.65 -10.63
CA ALA A 362 15.59 -35.66 -9.71
C ALA A 362 16.53 -35.35 -8.53
N GLN A 363 16.59 -34.06 -8.14
CA GLN A 363 17.24 -33.60 -6.91
C GLN A 363 16.25 -32.87 -6.01
N VAL A 364 16.43 -33.07 -4.71
CA VAL A 364 15.71 -32.37 -3.64
C VAL A 364 16.71 -31.47 -2.91
N ASP A 365 16.36 -30.20 -2.71
CA ASP A 365 17.25 -29.19 -2.12
C ASP A 365 17.29 -29.18 -0.58
N LYS A 366 16.38 -29.92 0.07
CA LYS A 366 16.20 -30.02 1.53
C LYS A 366 16.00 -31.46 1.99
N ASP A 367 15.88 -31.65 3.29
CA ASP A 367 15.61 -32.96 3.90
C ASP A 367 14.29 -33.55 3.39
N TRP A 368 14.31 -34.85 3.05
CA TRP A 368 13.11 -35.59 2.64
C TRP A 368 12.59 -36.43 3.80
N HIS A 369 11.40 -36.08 4.31
CA HIS A 369 10.70 -36.87 5.31
C HIS A 369 9.58 -37.69 4.66
N VAL A 370 9.75 -39.01 4.58
CA VAL A 370 8.78 -39.94 4.01
C VAL A 370 7.97 -40.58 5.14
N LYS A 371 6.66 -40.35 5.16
CA LYS A 371 5.75 -40.97 6.15
C LYS A 371 5.41 -42.43 5.82
N GLY A 372 5.54 -42.82 4.55
CA GLY A 372 5.32 -44.18 4.06
C GLY A 372 6.63 -44.86 3.68
N ASP A 373 6.54 -45.87 2.84
CA ASP A 373 7.67 -46.67 2.40
C ASP A 373 8.39 -46.04 1.20
N ILE A 374 9.70 -46.29 1.09
CA ILE A 374 10.50 -45.97 -0.09
C ILE A 374 10.72 -47.27 -0.87
N PHE A 375 10.10 -47.38 -2.05
CA PHE A 375 10.38 -48.46 -3.01
C PHE A 375 11.32 -47.93 -4.09
N ALA A 376 12.46 -48.58 -4.27
CA ALA A 376 13.43 -48.25 -5.31
C ALA A 376 14.05 -49.53 -5.89
N GLU A 377 14.33 -49.54 -7.20
CA GLU A 377 15.10 -50.64 -7.81
C GLU A 377 16.50 -50.72 -7.20
N ASN A 378 17.12 -49.57 -6.94
CA ASN A 378 18.39 -49.43 -6.27
C ASN A 378 18.32 -48.35 -5.20
N TYR A 379 18.56 -48.72 -3.93
CA TYR A 379 18.70 -47.77 -2.83
C TYR A 379 20.18 -47.62 -2.46
N ILE A 380 20.82 -46.56 -2.97
CA ILE A 380 22.24 -46.28 -2.77
C ILE A 380 22.38 -45.13 -1.77
N VAL A 381 23.09 -45.35 -0.67
CA VAL A 381 23.40 -44.28 0.30
C VAL A 381 24.89 -44.02 0.35
N SER A 382 25.30 -42.83 -0.08
CA SER A 382 26.70 -42.39 -0.14
C SER A 382 27.09 -41.58 1.12
N SER A 383 26.68 -42.03 2.29
CA SER A 383 27.04 -41.43 3.57
C SER A 383 28.11 -42.27 4.26
N SER A 384 29.01 -41.63 5.02
CA SER A 384 29.98 -42.32 5.88
C SER A 384 29.33 -42.95 7.11
N VAL A 385 28.12 -42.52 7.48
CA VAL A 385 27.38 -43.02 8.64
C VAL A 385 25.91 -43.23 8.27
N MET A 386 25.40 -44.42 8.59
CA MET A 386 23.99 -44.78 8.50
C MET A 386 23.45 -45.06 9.90
N HIS A 387 22.48 -44.27 10.37
CA HIS A 387 21.84 -44.47 11.66
C HIS A 387 20.46 -45.13 11.50
N TYR A 388 20.40 -46.45 11.68
CA TYR A 388 19.13 -47.18 11.79
C TYR A 388 18.73 -47.26 13.27
N THR A 389 17.79 -46.43 13.71
CA THR A 389 17.46 -46.32 15.15
C THR A 389 16.19 -47.09 15.53
N GLN A 390 15.22 -47.27 14.62
CA GLN A 390 13.95 -47.93 14.91
C GLN A 390 13.36 -48.59 13.64
N SER A 391 13.73 -49.84 13.36
CA SER A 391 12.90 -50.74 12.54
C SER A 391 11.92 -51.42 13.49
N PHE A 392 10.71 -50.89 13.64
CA PHE A 392 9.62 -51.67 14.25
C PHE A 392 9.08 -52.65 13.21
N ALA A 393 9.82 -53.72 12.96
CA ALA A 393 9.23 -54.97 12.53
C ALA A 393 9.32 -55.90 13.74
N ASN A 394 8.19 -56.43 14.19
CA ASN A 394 8.13 -57.54 15.16
C ASN A 394 8.68 -58.86 14.56
N GLY A 395 9.78 -58.81 13.83
CA GLY A 395 10.36 -59.94 13.12
C GLY A 395 11.30 -59.46 12.03
N ASP A 396 12.59 -59.49 12.34
CA ASP A 396 13.74 -59.64 11.44
C ASP A 396 14.04 -58.53 10.42
N ASN A 397 15.23 -57.93 10.55
CA ASN A 397 15.90 -57.29 9.41
C ASN A 397 16.52 -58.39 8.54
N VAL A 398 15.78 -58.85 7.53
CA VAL A 398 16.24 -59.88 6.59
C VAL A 398 17.08 -59.23 5.48
N PHE A 399 18.39 -59.39 5.55
CA PHE A 399 19.35 -58.94 4.53
C PHE A 399 19.44 -59.97 3.39
N GLY A 400 18.37 -60.06 2.58
CA GLY A 400 18.24 -61.01 1.47
C GLY A 400 17.30 -62.17 1.78
N ASP A 401 16.52 -62.60 0.80
CA ASP A 401 15.46 -63.61 0.91
C ASP A 401 15.89 -65.01 0.46
N THR A 402 17.10 -65.14 -0.09
CA THR A 402 17.65 -66.37 -0.66
C THR A 402 19.07 -66.68 -0.15
N ILE A 403 19.46 -67.94 -0.23
CA ILE A 403 20.85 -68.36 0.04
C ILE A 403 21.86 -67.87 -1.01
N THR A 404 21.38 -67.29 -2.12
CA THR A 404 22.22 -66.71 -3.17
C THR A 404 22.56 -65.24 -2.92
N ASP A 405 21.95 -64.60 -1.91
CA ASP A 405 22.26 -63.23 -1.55
C ASP A 405 23.68 -63.10 -1.02
N ASN A 406 24.41 -62.10 -1.52
CA ASN A 406 25.78 -61.82 -1.10
C ASN A 406 25.84 -60.54 -0.28
N GLN A 407 25.99 -60.69 1.04
CA GLN A 407 26.20 -59.58 1.95
C GLN A 407 27.69 -59.42 2.22
N ARG A 408 28.29 -58.30 1.78
CA ARG A 408 29.72 -58.01 1.96
C ARG A 408 29.93 -56.86 2.94
N PHE A 409 30.31 -57.19 4.16
CA PHE A 409 30.84 -56.23 5.13
C PHE A 409 32.36 -56.16 4.98
N THR A 410 32.89 -54.97 4.69
CA THR A 410 34.35 -54.73 4.66
C THR A 410 34.75 -53.92 5.89
N GLY A 411 35.68 -54.44 6.68
CA GLY A 411 36.11 -53.85 7.95
C GLY A 411 35.78 -54.75 9.14
N SER A 412 35.70 -54.15 10.33
CA SER A 412 35.27 -54.83 11.55
C SER A 412 33.74 -54.85 11.65
N VAL A 413 33.20 -55.95 12.16
CA VAL A 413 31.79 -56.09 12.51
C VAL A 413 31.71 -56.41 13.99
N ASP A 414 31.11 -55.52 14.77
CA ASP A 414 30.84 -55.73 16.18
C ASP A 414 29.38 -56.13 16.38
N ILE A 415 29.13 -57.30 16.96
CA ILE A 415 27.80 -57.85 17.20
C ILE A 415 27.61 -57.97 18.72
N THR A 416 26.64 -57.23 19.27
CA THR A 416 26.34 -57.22 20.71
C THR A 416 25.38 -58.33 21.14
N GLY A 417 24.97 -59.20 20.21
CA GLY A 417 24.09 -60.35 20.42
C GLY A 417 24.67 -61.66 19.88
N SER A 418 23.83 -62.68 19.70
CA SER A 418 24.25 -63.96 19.14
C SER A 418 24.48 -63.88 17.63
N LEU A 419 25.62 -64.37 17.15
CA LEU A 419 25.85 -64.66 15.74
C LEU A 419 25.63 -66.16 15.50
N THR A 420 24.74 -66.52 14.57
CA THR A 420 24.62 -67.90 14.10
C THR A 420 25.14 -67.99 12.67
N LEU A 421 25.97 -68.99 12.38
CA LEU A 421 26.46 -69.30 11.03
C LEU A 421 26.04 -70.73 10.69
N ASN A 422 25.30 -70.89 9.58
CA ASN A 422 24.75 -72.19 9.17
C ASN A 422 23.99 -72.93 10.29
N GLY A 423 23.23 -72.18 11.10
CA GLY A 423 22.44 -72.72 12.20
C GLY A 423 23.21 -73.02 13.49
N SER A 424 24.52 -72.76 13.54
CA SER A 424 25.35 -72.93 14.76
C SER A 424 25.70 -71.59 15.39
N SER A 425 25.53 -71.46 16.71
CA SER A 425 25.94 -70.26 17.44
C SER A 425 27.47 -70.15 17.47
N ILE A 426 27.99 -69.02 17.01
CA ILE A 426 29.40 -68.67 17.14
C ILE A 426 29.59 -67.99 18.49
N THR A 427 30.13 -68.72 19.46
CA THR A 427 30.56 -68.13 20.73
C THR A 427 32.00 -67.64 20.55
N ALA A 428 32.18 -66.34 20.41
CA ALA A 428 33.49 -65.73 20.27
C ALA A 428 34.22 -65.73 21.63
N GLY A 429 35.06 -66.73 21.86
CA GLY A 429 36.01 -66.78 22.97
C GLY A 429 35.85 -67.99 23.90
N GLY A 430 36.71 -69.00 23.71
CA GLY A 430 37.07 -69.96 24.76
C GLY A 430 36.36 -71.31 24.68
N SER A 431 37.13 -72.31 24.27
CA SER A 431 37.03 -73.72 24.65
C SER A 431 35.65 -74.22 25.10
N GLU A 432 35.03 -75.05 24.27
CA GLU A 432 34.46 -76.28 24.81
C GLU A 432 35.60 -76.97 25.58
N VAL A 433 35.71 -76.70 26.89
CA VAL A 433 36.54 -77.50 27.79
C VAL A 433 35.92 -78.86 27.72
N SER A 434 36.53 -79.73 26.92
CA SER A 434 35.98 -81.04 26.67
C SER A 434 35.76 -81.76 28.01
N THR A 435 34.88 -82.75 28.03
CA THR A 435 34.74 -83.62 29.21
C THR A 435 36.08 -84.22 29.64
N PHE A 436 37.01 -84.41 28.68
CA PHE A 436 38.40 -84.75 28.91
C PHE A 436 39.16 -83.66 29.69
N ASP A 437 39.17 -82.42 29.20
CA ASP A 437 39.86 -81.30 29.86
C ASP A 437 39.33 -81.01 31.27
N THR A 438 38.02 -81.20 31.46
CA THR A 438 37.37 -81.06 32.76
C THR A 438 37.83 -82.15 33.71
N TYR A 439 37.90 -83.41 33.27
CA TYR A 439 38.30 -84.55 34.12
C TYR A 439 39.78 -84.50 34.54
N ILE A 440 40.70 -84.20 33.60
CA ILE A 440 42.14 -84.16 33.92
C ILE A 440 42.48 -83.07 34.94
N ARG A 441 41.70 -81.99 35.00
CA ARG A 441 41.89 -80.89 35.97
C ARG A 441 41.24 -81.13 37.34
N LYS A 442 40.38 -82.15 37.50
CA LYS A 442 39.79 -82.47 38.81
C LYS A 442 40.89 -82.92 39.77
N SER A 443 41.08 -82.14 40.83
CA SER A 443 41.93 -82.46 41.97
C SER A 443 41.38 -81.66 43.15
N PHE A 444 40.55 -82.30 43.95
CA PHE A 444 39.92 -81.66 45.12
C PHE A 444 40.46 -82.27 46.39
N VAL A 445 40.49 -81.45 47.44
CA VAL A 445 40.93 -81.84 48.77
C VAL A 445 39.70 -82.03 49.66
N LYS A 446 39.62 -83.16 50.35
CA LYS A 446 38.55 -83.49 51.30
C LYS A 446 39.15 -83.89 52.63
N LYS A 447 38.57 -83.38 53.71
CA LYS A 447 38.87 -83.80 55.07
C LYS A 447 37.87 -84.88 55.50
N ALA A 448 38.35 -85.88 56.23
CA ALA A 448 37.50 -86.94 56.74
C ALA A 448 36.41 -86.39 57.68
N ASN A 449 35.21 -86.90 57.53
CA ASN A 449 34.05 -86.60 58.37
C ASN A 449 34.03 -87.44 59.64
N SER A 450 34.49 -88.70 59.56
CA SER A 450 34.61 -89.59 60.71
C SER A 450 35.77 -90.53 60.51
N ILE A 451 36.43 -90.89 61.60
CA ILE A 451 37.60 -91.76 61.61
C ILE A 451 37.36 -92.87 62.65
N SER A 452 37.49 -94.11 62.22
CA SER A 452 37.63 -95.31 63.07
C SER A 452 39.05 -95.84 62.95
N SER A 453 39.39 -96.87 63.73
CA SER A 453 40.75 -97.44 63.80
C SER A 453 41.40 -97.81 62.46
N ASP A 454 40.58 -98.13 61.45
CA ASP A 454 40.99 -98.62 60.12
C ASP A 454 40.32 -97.88 58.96
N THR A 455 39.37 -96.98 59.21
CA THR A 455 38.53 -96.38 58.17
C THR A 455 38.35 -94.89 58.36
N ALA A 456 38.64 -94.11 57.32
CA ALA A 456 38.30 -92.70 57.23
C ALA A 456 37.16 -92.51 56.23
N SER A 457 36.07 -91.87 56.66
CA SER A 457 34.92 -91.58 55.79
C SER A 457 34.92 -90.13 55.32
N PHE A 458 34.56 -89.90 54.06
CA PHE A 458 34.47 -88.60 53.43
C PHE A 458 33.11 -88.47 52.74
N SER A 459 32.43 -87.35 52.94
CA SER A 459 31.22 -86.98 52.20
C SER A 459 31.62 -86.44 50.83
N ALA A 460 32.03 -87.34 49.95
CA ALA A 460 32.57 -87.04 48.63
C ALA A 460 32.23 -88.15 47.62
N VAL A 461 32.24 -87.76 46.34
CA VAL A 461 32.00 -88.66 45.21
C VAL A 461 33.18 -88.59 44.25
N THR A 462 33.76 -89.74 43.90
CA THR A 462 34.81 -89.82 42.89
C THR A 462 34.28 -89.37 41.53
N ALA A 463 35.09 -88.62 40.78
CA ALA A 463 34.77 -88.26 39.41
C ALA A 463 34.80 -89.50 38.51
N SER A 464 33.86 -89.63 37.59
CA SER A 464 33.88 -90.71 36.59
C SER A 464 34.76 -90.31 35.41
N ALA A 465 35.69 -91.19 35.03
CA ALA A 465 36.50 -90.99 33.84
C ALA A 465 35.64 -90.98 32.56
N PRO A 466 35.83 -90.01 31.64
CA PRO A 466 35.19 -90.03 30.34
C PRO A 466 35.71 -91.19 29.47
N SER A 467 34.94 -91.57 28.44
CA SER A 467 35.31 -92.62 27.49
C SER A 467 36.71 -92.37 26.91
N GLY A 468 37.58 -93.37 26.96
CA GLY A 468 38.97 -93.29 26.49
C GLY A 468 40.03 -93.09 27.57
N LEU A 469 39.65 -92.90 28.84
CA LEU A 469 40.56 -92.89 29.99
C LEU A 469 40.34 -94.11 30.91
N THR A 470 41.37 -94.49 31.68
CA THR A 470 41.25 -95.51 32.71
C THR A 470 40.27 -95.06 33.79
N ALA A 471 39.49 -96.00 34.32
CA ALA A 471 38.55 -95.71 35.40
C ALA A 471 39.31 -95.16 36.62
N THR A 472 38.70 -94.19 37.29
CA THR A 472 39.24 -93.58 38.51
C THR A 472 39.52 -94.67 39.53
N SER A 473 40.77 -94.74 39.98
CA SER A 473 41.27 -95.76 40.89
C SER A 473 41.95 -95.10 42.08
N GLU A 474 42.41 -95.93 43.01
CA GLU A 474 43.15 -95.46 44.18
C GLU A 474 44.38 -94.62 43.82
N ASN A 475 45.04 -94.92 42.70
CA ASN A 475 46.22 -94.19 42.21
C ASN A 475 45.96 -92.73 41.85
N ASP A 476 44.68 -92.34 41.71
CA ASP A 476 44.26 -90.97 41.42
C ASP A 476 44.11 -90.11 42.68
N PHE A 477 44.46 -90.66 43.85
CA PHE A 477 44.36 -90.01 45.15
C PHE A 477 45.68 -90.06 45.93
N VAL A 478 45.89 -89.02 46.74
CA VAL A 478 46.95 -88.91 47.72
C VAL A 478 46.33 -88.66 49.09
N PHE A 479 46.82 -89.38 50.10
CA PHE A 479 46.29 -89.32 51.45
C PHE A 479 47.34 -88.79 52.43
N PHE A 480 46.89 -87.98 53.38
CA PHE A 480 47.70 -87.44 54.44
C PHE A 480 47.05 -87.70 55.80
N ILE A 481 47.85 -88.09 56.79
CA ILE A 481 47.48 -88.20 58.19
C ILE A 481 48.30 -87.19 59.00
N ASN A 482 47.65 -86.26 59.68
CA ASN A 482 48.29 -85.20 60.48
C ASN A 482 49.41 -84.45 59.72
N GLY A 483 49.24 -84.28 58.41
CA GLY A 483 50.21 -83.63 57.52
C GLY A 483 51.33 -84.54 56.99
N GLN A 484 51.38 -85.81 57.39
CA GLN A 484 52.30 -86.81 56.85
C GLN A 484 51.66 -87.60 55.70
N TYR A 485 52.41 -87.81 54.63
CA TYR A 485 51.99 -88.62 53.49
C TYR A 485 51.80 -90.09 53.89
N MET A 486 50.70 -90.69 53.44
CA MET A 486 50.39 -92.10 53.65
C MET A 486 50.79 -92.93 52.42
N GLU A 487 51.51 -94.03 52.64
CA GLU A 487 51.94 -94.91 51.56
C GLU A 487 50.78 -95.69 50.96
N HIS A 488 50.78 -95.81 49.63
CA HIS A 488 49.65 -96.32 48.84
C HIS A 488 49.46 -97.85 48.96
N ASP A 489 50.53 -98.61 49.13
CA ASP A 489 50.52 -100.09 49.11
C ASP A 489 49.66 -100.74 50.23
N ALA A 490 49.25 -99.97 51.24
CA ALA A 490 48.45 -100.43 52.37
C ALA A 490 47.09 -99.72 52.51
N LEU A 491 46.68 -99.00 51.46
CA LEU A 491 45.42 -98.27 51.40
C LEU A 491 44.47 -98.97 50.42
N SER A 492 43.17 -98.72 50.61
CA SER A 492 42.16 -99.11 49.64
C SER A 492 40.99 -98.15 49.73
N VAL A 493 40.40 -97.84 48.57
CA VAL A 493 39.35 -96.82 48.49
C VAL A 493 38.05 -97.38 47.92
N PHE A 494 36.93 -96.96 48.51
CA PHE A 494 35.61 -97.41 48.10
C PHE A 494 34.62 -96.26 48.01
N GLN A 495 33.88 -96.19 46.91
CA GLN A 495 32.70 -95.33 46.82
C GLN A 495 31.47 -96.09 47.31
N LYS A 496 30.98 -95.74 48.49
CA LYS A 496 29.81 -96.34 49.12
C LYS A 496 28.56 -95.48 48.90
N ASN A 497 27.46 -96.13 48.52
CA ASN A 497 26.13 -95.53 48.37
C ASN A 497 26.10 -94.25 47.49
N GLY A 498 27.05 -94.10 46.56
CA GLY A 498 27.14 -92.96 45.63
C GLY A 498 27.38 -91.58 46.27
N SER A 499 27.66 -91.50 47.58
CA SER A 499 27.75 -90.24 48.32
C SER A 499 28.86 -90.22 49.39
N THR A 500 29.35 -91.39 49.80
CA THR A 500 30.43 -91.52 50.79
C THR A 500 31.63 -92.19 50.16
N PHE A 501 32.80 -91.59 50.30
CA PHE A 501 34.08 -92.17 49.94
C PHE A 501 34.75 -92.67 51.22
N GLU A 502 35.15 -93.93 51.27
CA GLU A 502 35.84 -94.52 52.42
C GLU A 502 37.27 -94.87 52.04
N LEU A 503 38.23 -94.44 52.86
CA LEU A 503 39.61 -94.89 52.84
C LEU A 503 39.74 -95.97 53.92
N HIS A 504 40.09 -97.18 53.51
CA HIS A 504 40.36 -98.32 54.36
C HIS A 504 41.86 -98.53 54.44
N ILE A 505 42.36 -98.75 55.64
CA ILE A 505 43.78 -98.86 55.92
C ILE A 505 44.07 -100.23 56.50
N ASP A 506 45.03 -100.93 55.90
CA ASP A 506 45.56 -102.15 56.48
C ASP A 506 46.53 -101.83 57.62
N THR A 507 45.97 -101.70 58.82
CA THR A 507 46.70 -101.44 60.07
C THR A 507 47.80 -102.46 60.36
N SER A 508 47.75 -103.67 59.77
CA SER A 508 48.79 -104.69 59.92
C SER A 508 50.01 -104.44 59.00
N SER A 509 49.79 -103.75 57.88
CA SER A 509 50.82 -103.38 56.91
C SER A 509 51.51 -102.06 57.28
N ILE A 510 50.75 -101.02 57.66
CA ILE A 510 51.31 -99.70 58.04
C ILE A 510 51.85 -99.62 59.47
N GLY A 511 51.49 -100.56 60.36
CA GLY A 511 52.01 -100.66 61.71
C GLY A 511 51.45 -99.64 62.73
N TYR A 512 50.42 -98.87 62.37
CA TYR A 512 49.68 -97.98 63.29
C TYR A 512 48.17 -98.02 63.01
N SER A 513 47.36 -97.62 64.00
CA SER A 513 45.91 -97.45 63.88
C SER A 513 45.56 -95.98 63.86
N LEU A 514 44.45 -95.63 63.20
CA LEU A 514 43.93 -94.28 63.23
C LEU A 514 43.25 -93.98 64.57
N GLU A 515 43.40 -92.75 65.04
CA GLU A 515 42.73 -92.20 66.21
C GLU A 515 41.60 -91.25 65.77
N SER A 516 40.55 -91.12 66.60
CA SER A 516 39.37 -90.33 66.23
C SER A 516 39.63 -88.83 66.09
N ASP A 517 40.74 -88.35 66.64
CA ASP A 517 41.23 -86.97 66.58
C ASP A 517 42.28 -86.74 65.48
N ASP A 518 42.66 -87.78 64.73
CA ASP A 518 43.54 -87.64 63.57
C ASP A 518 42.90 -86.75 62.51
N GLU A 519 43.74 -86.00 61.79
CA GLU A 519 43.34 -85.28 60.59
C GLU A 519 43.72 -86.09 59.35
N ILE A 520 42.71 -86.64 58.68
CA ILE A 520 42.90 -87.34 57.41
C ILE A 520 42.41 -86.48 56.25
N ILE A 521 43.31 -86.23 55.31
CA ILE A 521 43.06 -85.43 54.11
C ILE A 521 43.28 -86.30 52.88
N ALA A 522 42.28 -86.33 52.00
CA ALA A 522 42.33 -86.96 50.69
C ALA A 522 42.39 -85.89 49.61
N GLN A 523 43.37 -85.95 48.71
CA GLN A 523 43.45 -85.11 47.52
C GLN A 523 43.38 -85.97 46.27
N GLY A 524 42.44 -85.71 45.36
CA GLY A 524 42.37 -86.44 44.10
C GLY A 524 41.11 -86.18 43.27
N LYS A 525 40.74 -87.17 42.45
CA LYS A 525 39.65 -87.08 41.47
C LYS A 525 38.27 -87.15 42.13
N PHE A 526 37.86 -86.11 42.87
CA PHE A 526 36.47 -85.95 43.33
C PHE A 526 35.64 -85.10 42.36
N ASN A 527 34.31 -85.14 42.49
CA ASN A 527 33.42 -84.36 41.64
C ASN A 527 33.40 -82.86 41.95
N SER A 528 33.63 -82.49 43.21
CA SER A 528 33.72 -81.14 43.75
C SER A 528 34.44 -81.16 45.09
#